data_AF-A0A957SSE6-F1
#
_entry.id   AF-A0A957SSE6-F1
#
_cell.length_a   1.000
_cell.length_b   1.000
_cell.length_c   1.000
_cell.angle_alpha   90.00
_cell.angle_beta   90.00
_cell.angle_gamma   90.00
#
_symmetry.space_group_name_H-M   'P 1'
#
loop_
_entity.id
_entity.type
_entity.pdbx_description
1 polymer ?
#
loop_
_entity_poly.entity_id
_entity_poly.type
_entity_poly.pdbx_seq_one_letter_code
_entity_poly.pdbx_strand_id
1 'polypeptide(L)'
;MSNPSSTHPIQTIPLVDLKAQYAAIGPDVDAAMQRVLQNTSFIMGAEVSRFEEAFAAFCQAEFCVGVGSGTCALELTLRALEIGPGDEVITVAHTFIATAEAISTVGAIPVFVDIDPRTYTLDPARLADAITPRTRAIMPVHLYGQPA
;
A
#
# COMPACT_ATOMS: atom_id res chain seq x y z
N MET A 1 21.79 -29.58 -48.38
CA MET A 1 20.67 -29.48 -47.41
C MET A 1 21.19 -28.73 -46.21
N SER A 2 20.96 -27.42 -46.17
CA SER A 2 21.50 -26.52 -45.14
C SER A 2 20.43 -26.33 -44.07
N ASN A 3 20.74 -26.72 -42.83
CA ASN A 3 19.87 -26.54 -41.68
C ASN A 3 20.04 -25.10 -41.13
N PRO A 4 19.03 -24.21 -41.16
CA PRO A 4 19.13 -22.91 -40.53
C PRO A 4 18.63 -23.04 -39.09
N SER A 5 19.48 -23.55 -38.20
CA SER A 5 19.24 -23.46 -36.75
C SER A 5 19.54 -22.03 -36.29
N SER A 6 18.69 -21.07 -36.64
CA SER A 6 18.71 -19.73 -36.04
C SER A 6 18.08 -19.81 -34.65
N THR A 7 18.88 -20.17 -33.65
CA THR A 7 18.49 -20.05 -32.25
C THR A 7 18.53 -18.57 -31.87
N HIS A 8 17.44 -17.84 -32.08
CA HIS A 8 17.27 -16.55 -31.41
C HIS A 8 17.16 -16.83 -29.91
N PRO A 9 18.01 -16.22 -29.06
CA PRO A 9 17.88 -16.38 -27.63
C PRO A 9 16.50 -15.87 -27.22
N ILE A 10 15.75 -16.70 -26.47
CA ILE A 10 14.46 -16.30 -25.90
C ILE A 10 14.76 -15.21 -24.87
N GLN A 11 14.47 -13.97 -25.22
CA GLN A 11 14.61 -12.84 -24.33
C GLN A 11 13.37 -12.80 -23.42
N THR A 12 13.55 -13.16 -22.15
CA THR A 12 12.49 -13.08 -21.13
C THR A 12 12.17 -11.61 -20.86
N ILE A 13 10.90 -11.22 -20.99
CA ILE A 13 10.42 -9.90 -20.60
C ILE A 13 9.96 -9.99 -19.14
N PRO A 14 10.67 -9.36 -18.18
CA PRO A 14 10.25 -9.38 -16.78
C PRO A 14 8.99 -8.54 -16.58
N LEU A 15 8.08 -9.00 -15.72
CA LEU A 15 6.88 -8.23 -15.35
C LEU A 15 7.24 -6.94 -14.61
N VAL A 16 8.25 -7.00 -13.72
CA VAL A 16 8.83 -5.85 -13.00
C VAL A 16 10.35 -6.04 -12.92
N ASP A 17 11.13 -5.09 -13.42
CA ASP A 17 12.60 -5.13 -13.38
C ASP A 17 13.18 -4.18 -12.33
N LEU A 18 13.32 -4.68 -11.11
CA LEU A 18 13.91 -3.91 -10.00
C LEU A 18 15.42 -3.71 -10.16
N LYS A 19 16.11 -4.51 -10.98
CA LYS A 19 17.53 -4.32 -11.26
C LYS A 19 17.75 -3.09 -12.12
N ALA A 20 16.93 -2.92 -13.16
CA ALA A 20 16.95 -1.72 -13.99
C ALA A 20 16.63 -0.47 -13.16
N GLN A 21 15.66 -0.55 -12.24
CA GLN A 21 15.36 0.56 -11.32
C GLN A 21 16.57 0.92 -10.45
N TYR A 22 17.16 -0.05 -9.76
CA TYR A 22 18.34 0.20 -8.92
C TYR A 22 19.52 0.73 -9.74
N ALA A 23 19.76 0.22 -10.95
CA ALA A 23 20.82 0.74 -11.81
C ALA A 23 20.65 2.24 -12.13
N ALA A 24 19.41 2.75 -12.18
CA ALA A 24 19.13 4.16 -12.42
C ALA A 24 19.36 5.06 -11.20
N ILE A 25 19.16 4.56 -9.97
CA ILE A 25 19.22 5.35 -8.72
C ILE A 25 20.30 4.87 -7.74
N GLY A 26 21.12 3.91 -8.14
CA GLY A 26 22.05 3.18 -7.28
C GLY A 26 23.04 4.07 -6.52
N PRO A 27 23.70 5.04 -7.18
CA PRO A 27 24.63 5.94 -6.47
C PRO A 27 23.99 6.68 -5.30
N ASP A 28 22.73 7.11 -5.43
CA ASP A 28 22.01 7.82 -4.38
C ASP A 28 21.59 6.89 -3.24
N VAL A 29 21.10 5.69 -3.59
CA VAL A 29 20.74 4.64 -2.63
C VAL A 29 21.95 4.20 -1.82
N ASP A 30 23.09 3.95 -2.48
CA ASP A 30 24.31 3.50 -1.83
C ASP A 30 24.86 4.56 -0.88
N ALA A 31 24.87 5.83 -1.30
CA ALA A 31 25.27 6.93 -0.43
C ALA A 31 24.36 7.05 0.79
N ALA A 32 23.04 6.89 0.64
CA ALA A 32 22.10 6.91 1.76
C ALA A 32 22.32 5.72 2.73
N MET A 33 22.51 4.52 2.19
CA MET A 33 22.84 3.32 3.00
C MET A 33 24.14 3.51 3.77
N GLN A 34 25.19 4.05 3.14
CA GLN A 34 26.47 4.32 3.80
C GLN A 34 26.33 5.31 4.97
N ARG A 35 25.51 6.37 4.83
CA ARG A 35 25.24 7.29 5.94
C ARG A 35 24.60 6.58 7.14
N VAL A 36 23.64 5.69 6.91
CA VAL A 36 22.99 4.92 7.98
C VAL A 36 24.01 4.01 8.68
N LEU A 37 24.84 3.30 7.90
CA LEU A 37 25.86 2.40 8.40
C LEU A 37 26.93 3.12 9.24
N GLN A 38 27.44 4.24 8.75
CA GLN A 38 28.45 5.04 9.44
C GLN A 38 27.94 5.59 10.79
N ASN A 39 26.66 5.92 10.87
CA ASN A 39 26.05 6.48 12.07
C ASN A 39 25.41 5.42 12.98
N THR A 40 25.40 4.14 12.59
CA THR A 40 24.76 3.03 13.34
C THR A 40 23.29 3.33 13.72
N SER A 41 22.59 4.10 12.87
CA SER A 41 21.26 4.64 13.19
C SER A 41 20.17 3.82 12.51
N PHE A 42 19.94 2.61 13.02
CA PHE A 42 19.10 1.60 12.33
C PHE A 42 17.61 1.66 12.66
N ILE A 43 17.23 2.28 13.77
CA ILE A 43 15.85 2.35 14.25
C ILE A 43 15.57 3.78 14.68
N MET A 44 14.46 4.36 14.19
CA MET A 44 14.01 5.72 14.53
C MET A 44 15.12 6.78 14.38
N GLY A 45 15.93 6.65 13.33
CA GLY A 45 17.03 7.55 13.01
C GLY A 45 16.61 8.77 12.19
N ALA A 46 17.55 9.70 11.97
CA ALA A 46 17.29 10.93 11.23
C ALA A 46 16.77 10.72 9.79
N GLU A 47 17.14 9.62 9.13
CA GLU A 47 16.62 9.29 7.79
C GLU A 47 15.12 8.94 7.83
N VAL A 48 14.59 8.42 8.95
CA VAL A 48 13.14 8.19 9.13
C VAL A 48 12.40 9.52 9.21
N SER A 49 12.83 10.43 10.09
CA SER A 49 12.18 11.74 10.24
C SER A 49 12.22 12.57 8.94
N ARG A 50 13.34 12.55 8.23
CA ARG A 50 13.46 13.20 6.92
C ARG A 50 12.51 12.62 5.89
N PHE A 51 12.35 11.30 5.87
CA PHE A 51 11.40 10.65 4.99
C PHE A 51 9.96 11.04 5.35
N GLU A 52 9.60 11.02 6.63
CA GLU A 52 8.26 11.40 7.10
C GLU A 52 7.91 12.85 6.71
N GLU A 53 8.82 13.80 6.94
CA GLU A 53 8.66 15.20 6.53
C GLU A 53 8.47 15.33 5.01
N ALA A 54 9.33 14.68 4.22
CA ALA A 54 9.28 14.74 2.77
C ALA A 54 8.02 14.06 2.20
N PHE A 55 7.60 12.93 2.78
CA PHE A 55 6.44 12.19 2.32
C PHE A 55 5.13 12.85 2.72
N ALA A 56 5.06 13.47 3.91
CA ALA A 56 3.94 14.33 4.29
C ALA A 56 3.76 15.47 3.28
N ALA A 57 4.86 16.17 2.93
CA ALA A 57 4.84 17.23 1.94
C ALA A 57 4.42 16.72 0.54
N PHE A 58 4.93 15.57 0.11
CA PHE A 58 4.57 14.94 -1.17
C PHE A 58 3.07 14.62 -1.25
N CYS A 59 2.50 14.06 -0.18
CA CYS A 59 1.09 13.72 -0.07
C CYS A 59 0.19 14.92 0.25
N GLN A 60 0.75 16.12 0.44
CA GLN A 60 0.03 17.32 0.89
C GLN A 60 -0.70 17.10 2.23
N ALA A 61 -0.11 16.30 3.11
CA ALA A 61 -0.60 16.02 4.46
C ALA A 61 0.20 16.81 5.51
N GLU A 62 -0.40 17.06 6.67
CA GLU A 62 0.27 17.74 7.78
C GLU A 62 1.29 16.84 8.48
N PHE A 63 1.02 15.53 8.54
CA PHE A 63 1.84 14.56 9.27
C PHE A 63 2.05 13.27 8.46
N CYS A 64 3.14 12.57 8.74
CA CYS A 64 3.43 11.21 8.28
C CYS A 64 4.05 10.42 9.43
N VAL A 65 3.71 9.13 9.52
CA VAL A 65 4.32 8.18 10.47
C VAL A 65 4.77 6.95 9.70
N GLY A 66 6.06 6.67 9.73
CA GLY A 66 6.67 5.48 9.13
C GLY A 66 6.37 4.23 9.97
N VAL A 67 5.89 3.18 9.31
CA VAL A 67 5.55 1.90 9.94
C VAL A 67 6.07 0.72 9.13
N GLY A 68 6.01 -0.49 9.69
CA GLY A 68 6.65 -1.67 9.11
C GLY A 68 5.99 -2.23 7.84
N SER A 69 4.73 -1.91 7.56
CA SER A 69 4.01 -2.37 6.35
C SER A 69 2.73 -1.57 6.09
N GLY A 70 2.14 -1.74 4.89
CA GLY A 70 0.82 -1.21 4.58
C GLY A 70 -0.30 -1.79 5.45
N THR A 71 -0.24 -3.08 5.80
CA THR A 71 -1.21 -3.71 6.72
C THR A 71 -1.12 -3.07 8.11
N CYS A 72 0.10 -2.86 8.63
CA CYS A 72 0.31 -2.19 9.91
C CYS A 72 -0.20 -0.74 9.88
N ALA A 73 -0.03 -0.03 8.76
CA ALA A 73 -0.56 1.33 8.61
C ALA A 73 -2.08 1.34 8.78
N LEU A 74 -2.80 0.48 8.06
CA LEU A 74 -4.26 0.36 8.15
C LEU A 74 -4.70 -0.04 9.57
N GLU A 75 -4.05 -1.03 10.18
CA GLU A 75 -4.37 -1.48 11.53
C GLU A 75 -4.17 -0.36 12.57
N LEU A 76 -3.02 0.32 12.53
CA LEU A 76 -2.71 1.40 13.46
C LEU A 76 -3.66 2.60 13.29
N THR A 77 -4.05 2.91 12.04
CA THR A 77 -5.08 3.93 11.78
C THR A 77 -6.41 3.55 12.41
N LEU A 78 -6.87 2.30 12.26
CA LEU A 78 -8.10 1.84 12.88
C LEU A 78 -8.03 1.89 14.41
N ARG A 79 -6.90 1.46 15.00
CA ARG A 79 -6.69 1.54 16.46
C ARG A 79 -6.67 2.98 16.97
N ALA A 80 -6.05 3.89 16.23
CA ALA A 80 -6.00 5.32 16.58
C ALA A 80 -7.37 5.99 16.52
N LEU A 81 -8.27 5.48 15.67
CA LEU A 81 -9.68 5.89 15.60
C LEU A 81 -10.58 5.15 16.61
N GLU A 82 -9.99 4.37 17.51
CA GLU A 82 -10.69 3.56 18.53
C GLU A 82 -11.69 2.55 17.94
N ILE A 83 -11.47 2.12 16.69
CA ILE A 83 -12.30 1.12 16.01
C ILE A 83 -11.92 -0.28 16.46
N GLY A 84 -12.91 -1.09 16.84
CA GLY A 84 -12.66 -2.44 17.32
C GLY A 84 -13.90 -3.33 17.41
N PRO A 85 -13.98 -4.23 18.41
CA PRO A 85 -15.09 -5.18 18.54
C PRO A 85 -16.47 -4.53 18.55
N GLY A 86 -17.35 -5.01 17.66
CA GLY A 86 -18.72 -4.52 17.53
C GLY A 86 -18.89 -3.39 16.50
N ASP A 87 -17.78 -2.85 15.99
CA ASP A 87 -17.80 -1.88 14.89
C ASP A 87 -17.76 -2.57 13.52
N GLU A 88 -18.27 -1.87 12.52
CA GLU A 88 -18.21 -2.25 11.11
C GLU A 88 -17.34 -1.26 10.33
N VAL A 89 -16.48 -1.79 9.46
CA VAL A 89 -15.70 -1.00 8.52
C VAL A 89 -16.09 -1.43 7.10
N ILE A 90 -16.63 -0.49 6.33
CA ILE A 90 -17.00 -0.74 4.95
C ILE A 90 -15.75 -0.75 4.07
N THR A 91 -15.58 -1.74 3.21
CA THR A 91 -14.50 -1.81 2.22
C THR A 91 -15.00 -2.54 0.96
N VAL A 92 -14.10 -2.87 0.04
CA VAL A 92 -14.40 -3.50 -1.24
C VAL A 92 -13.90 -4.94 -1.28
N ALA A 93 -14.68 -5.87 -1.84
CA ALA A 93 -14.27 -7.28 -1.95
C ALA A 93 -13.13 -7.47 -2.97
N HIS A 94 -13.09 -6.63 -3.99
CA HIS A 94 -12.03 -6.60 -5.00
C HIS A 94 -10.83 -5.76 -4.52
N THR A 95 -10.08 -6.31 -3.56
CA THR A 95 -8.86 -5.70 -3.00
C THR A 95 -7.82 -6.79 -2.69
N PHE A 96 -6.64 -6.39 -2.25
CA PHE A 96 -5.70 -7.30 -1.60
C PHE A 96 -6.13 -7.61 -0.16
N ILE A 97 -5.93 -8.86 0.29
CA ILE A 97 -6.44 -9.37 1.57
C ILE A 97 -6.05 -8.54 2.80
N ALA A 98 -4.90 -7.85 2.75
CA ALA A 98 -4.43 -6.97 3.83
C ALA A 98 -5.47 -5.93 4.29
N THR A 99 -6.35 -5.46 3.39
CA THR A 99 -7.41 -4.51 3.75
C THR A 99 -8.40 -5.11 4.75
N ALA A 100 -8.92 -6.30 4.45
CA ALA A 100 -9.86 -6.99 5.33
C ALA A 100 -9.18 -7.59 6.57
N GLU A 101 -7.93 -8.03 6.43
CA GLU A 101 -7.09 -8.50 7.53
C GLU A 101 -6.89 -7.39 8.59
N ALA A 102 -6.52 -6.17 8.19
CA ALA A 102 -6.33 -5.06 9.12
C ALA A 102 -7.61 -4.74 9.93
N ILE A 103 -8.77 -4.77 9.28
CA ILE A 103 -10.09 -4.59 9.92
C ILE A 103 -10.35 -5.70 10.95
N SER A 104 -10.10 -6.94 10.56
CA SER A 104 -10.34 -8.11 11.41
C SER A 104 -9.37 -8.16 12.59
N THR A 105 -8.13 -7.73 12.41
CA THR A 105 -7.07 -7.71 13.44
C THR A 105 -7.39 -6.76 14.60
N VAL A 106 -8.11 -5.66 14.34
CA VAL A 106 -8.59 -4.78 15.42
C VAL A 106 -9.88 -5.28 16.07
N GLY A 107 -10.47 -6.37 15.56
CA GLY A 107 -11.71 -6.97 16.06
C GLY A 107 -12.98 -6.41 15.43
N ALA A 108 -12.87 -5.49 14.47
CA ALA A 108 -13.99 -4.96 13.72
C ALA A 108 -14.45 -5.93 12.61
N ILE A 109 -15.65 -5.69 12.07
CA ILE A 109 -16.26 -6.53 11.03
C ILE A 109 -16.09 -5.84 9.67
N PRO A 110 -15.41 -6.46 8.68
CA PRO A 110 -15.38 -5.94 7.32
C PRO A 110 -16.75 -6.12 6.65
N VAL A 111 -17.32 -5.01 6.15
CA VAL A 111 -18.55 -4.99 5.37
C VAL A 111 -18.20 -4.70 3.92
N PHE A 112 -18.51 -5.63 3.02
CA PHE A 112 -18.10 -5.52 1.63
C PHE A 112 -19.14 -4.83 0.75
N VAL A 113 -18.71 -3.78 0.05
CA VAL A 113 -19.41 -3.16 -1.07
C VAL A 113 -18.73 -3.63 -2.37
N ASP A 114 -19.53 -3.79 -3.42
CA ASP A 114 -19.04 -4.23 -4.72
C ASP A 114 -18.35 -3.10 -5.48
N ILE A 115 -17.77 -3.41 -6.64
CA ILE A 115 -17.05 -2.44 -7.48
C ILE A 115 -17.92 -1.76 -8.56
N ASP A 116 -17.53 -0.55 -8.98
CA ASP A 116 -17.90 -0.03 -10.30
C ASP A 116 -17.06 -0.80 -11.35
N PRO A 117 -17.68 -1.54 -12.29
CA PRO A 117 -16.96 -2.36 -13.27
C PRO A 117 -16.08 -1.56 -14.24
N ARG A 118 -16.22 -0.23 -14.28
CA ARG A 118 -15.39 0.66 -15.12
C ARG A 118 -14.09 1.07 -14.43
N THR A 119 -14.08 1.13 -13.10
CA THR A 119 -12.94 1.60 -12.31
C THR A 119 -12.28 0.50 -11.49
N TYR A 120 -13.00 -0.61 -11.25
CA TYR A 120 -12.61 -1.68 -10.33
C TYR A 120 -12.40 -1.20 -8.88
N THR A 121 -12.90 -0.01 -8.54
CA THR A 121 -12.92 0.56 -7.18
C THR A 121 -14.33 0.47 -6.59
N LEU A 122 -14.46 0.71 -5.28
CA LEU A 122 -15.74 0.68 -4.56
C LEU A 122 -16.82 1.49 -5.30
N ASP A 123 -18.00 0.89 -5.52
CA ASP A 123 -19.15 1.56 -6.15
C ASP A 123 -19.85 2.52 -5.16
N PRO A 124 -19.75 3.85 -5.34
CA PRO A 124 -20.37 4.80 -4.41
C PRO A 124 -21.90 4.71 -4.40
N ALA A 125 -22.53 4.23 -5.48
CA ALA A 125 -23.98 4.09 -5.54
C ALA A 125 -24.51 2.99 -4.62
N ARG A 126 -23.66 2.02 -4.26
CA ARG A 126 -23.99 0.88 -3.38
C ARG A 126 -23.56 1.11 -1.93
N LEU A 127 -22.86 2.20 -1.66
CA LEU A 127 -22.32 2.50 -0.34
C LEU A 127 -23.40 2.76 0.70
N ALA A 128 -24.43 3.55 0.36
CA ALA A 128 -25.47 3.97 1.30
C ALA A 128 -26.22 2.77 1.91
N ASP A 129 -26.45 1.73 1.11
CA ASP A 129 -27.16 0.51 1.53
C ASP A 129 -26.35 -0.37 2.49
N ALA A 130 -25.02 -0.18 2.55
CA ALA A 130 -24.13 -0.92 3.43
C ALA A 130 -23.90 -0.25 4.79
N ILE A 131 -24.38 0.99 4.98
CA ILE A 131 -24.22 1.73 6.23
C ILE A 131 -25.23 1.22 7.26
N THR A 132 -24.73 0.90 8.44
CA THR A 132 -25.53 0.50 9.62
C THR A 132 -25.20 1.39 10.82
N PRO A 133 -25.95 1.30 11.93
CA PRO A 133 -25.58 1.99 13.18
C PRO A 133 -24.21 1.59 13.76
N ARG A 134 -23.65 0.45 13.33
CA ARG A 134 -22.32 -0.04 13.74
C ARG A 134 -21.20 0.45 12.82
N THR A 135 -21.52 1.03 11.67
CA THR A 135 -20.49 1.54 10.75
C THR A 135 -19.70 2.68 11.40
N ARG A 136 -18.37 2.55 11.41
CA ARG A 136 -17.44 3.57 11.94
C ARG A 136 -16.54 4.19 10.89
N ALA A 137 -16.20 3.43 9.86
CA ALA A 137 -15.31 3.91 8.81
C ALA A 137 -15.66 3.30 7.46
N ILE A 138 -15.20 3.98 6.40
CA ILE A 138 -15.14 3.47 5.04
C ILE A 138 -13.67 3.45 4.66
N MET A 139 -13.18 2.31 4.22
CA MET A 139 -11.81 2.06 3.80
C MET A 139 -11.80 1.71 2.30
N PRO A 140 -11.87 2.72 1.41
CA PRO A 140 -11.77 2.49 -0.02
C PRO A 140 -10.34 2.10 -0.40
N VAL A 141 -10.17 1.53 -1.59
CA VAL A 141 -8.87 1.09 -2.09
C VAL A 141 -8.63 1.69 -3.47
N HIS A 142 -7.56 2.47 -3.58
CA HIS A 142 -7.08 3.04 -4.84
C HIS A 142 -6.37 1.97 -5.68
N LEU A 143 -7.16 1.00 -6.17
CA LEU A 143 -6.66 -0.22 -6.78
C LEU A 143 -5.92 0.08 -8.09
N TYR A 144 -4.81 -0.63 -8.33
CA TYR A 144 -3.98 -0.51 -9.54
C TYR A 144 -3.43 0.90 -9.81
N GLY A 145 -3.39 1.77 -8.78
CA GLY A 145 -2.93 3.16 -8.91
C GLY A 145 -4.02 4.14 -9.36
N GLN A 146 -5.27 3.71 -9.39
CA GLN A 146 -6.42 4.56 -9.72
C GLN A 146 -7.15 5.01 -8.45
N PRO A 147 -7.44 6.32 -8.27
CA PRO A 147 -8.25 6.80 -7.17
C PRO A 147 -9.66 6.19 -7.15
N ALA A 148 -10.18 6.00 -5.95
CA ALA A 148 -11.47 5.40 -5.62
C ALA A 148 -12.44 6.48 -5.16
#